data_AF-A0A319EJ61-F1
#
_entry.id   AF-A0A319EJ61-F1
#
_cell.length_a   1.000
_cell.length_b   1.000
_cell.length_c   1.000
_cell.angle_alpha   90.00
_cell.angle_beta   90.00
_cell.angle_gamma   90.00
#
_symmetry.space_group_name_H-M   'P 1'
#
loop_
_entity.id
_entity.type
_entity.pdbx_description
1 polymer ?
#
loop_
_entity_poly.entity_id
_entity_poly.type
_entity_poly.pdbx_seq_one_letter_code
_entity_poly.pdbx_strand_id
1 'polypeptide(L)'
;MATHYDLVDYDSDAEKEKYPHVPLANLISAALFVANLLEQAGIPYGLMGGLAVSLMGSNRATRDVDMAFQAPGKMRDMWALVEAESRLIIPNTKLLSNIMKIFVRTGPGYDDCRSGIPVEVDLIESGYQGSPRALFTNRRLLSVPTKTGPKTLYAIELFYLLRGKMAAFASRASPHDLHDVQHLLRNYGAEVRGFVQRLDPDAVGAFLDVMAPASRGYWGEFFGR
;
A
#
# COMPACT_ATOMS: atom_id res chain seq x y z
N MET A 1 -17.20 -4.34 -18.25
CA MET A 1 -17.56 -5.20 -17.10
C MET A 1 -16.35 -6.02 -16.69
N ALA A 2 -16.06 -6.04 -15.40
CA ALA A 2 -14.99 -6.83 -14.82
C ALA A 2 -15.24 -8.34 -14.96
N THR A 3 -14.15 -9.10 -14.95
CA THR A 3 -14.21 -10.57 -14.77
C THR A 3 -14.18 -10.91 -13.29
N HIS A 4 -14.60 -12.12 -12.92
CA HIS A 4 -14.71 -12.52 -11.51
C HIS A 4 -13.77 -13.68 -11.16
N TYR A 5 -13.33 -13.74 -9.91
CA TYR A 5 -12.67 -14.90 -9.31
C TYR A 5 -13.48 -15.41 -8.11
N ASP A 6 -13.42 -16.71 -7.81
CA ASP A 6 -14.07 -17.25 -6.63
C ASP A 6 -13.20 -17.02 -5.38
N LEU A 7 -13.78 -16.38 -4.36
CA LEU A 7 -13.07 -16.10 -3.12
C LEU A 7 -12.73 -17.38 -2.33
N VAL A 8 -13.53 -18.44 -2.49
CA VAL A 8 -13.31 -19.75 -1.83
C VAL A 8 -12.15 -20.50 -2.48
N ASP A 9 -12.02 -20.40 -3.81
CA ASP A 9 -10.97 -21.07 -4.58
C ASP A 9 -9.70 -20.22 -4.70
N TYR A 10 -9.72 -18.96 -4.24
CA TYR A 10 -8.57 -18.08 -4.29
C TYR A 10 -7.50 -18.51 -3.28
N ASP A 11 -6.37 -18.94 -3.81
CA ASP A 11 -5.16 -19.25 -3.04
C ASP A 11 -4.08 -18.22 -3.33
N SER A 12 -3.80 -17.38 -2.32
CA SER A 12 -2.75 -16.36 -2.39
C SER A 12 -1.36 -16.99 -2.58
N ASP A 13 -1.11 -18.18 -2.04
CA ASP A 13 0.20 -18.83 -2.15
C ASP A 13 0.39 -19.46 -3.55
N ALA A 14 -0.67 -20.00 -4.16
CA ALA A 14 -0.64 -20.46 -5.55
C ALA A 14 -0.40 -19.29 -6.54
N GLU A 15 -1.08 -18.15 -6.37
CA GLU A 15 -0.79 -16.95 -7.16
C GLU A 15 0.63 -16.45 -6.89
N LYS A 16 1.12 -16.62 -5.65
CA LYS A 16 2.50 -16.28 -5.33
C LYS A 16 3.51 -17.14 -6.07
N GLU A 17 3.25 -18.42 -6.21
CA GLU A 17 4.09 -19.37 -6.95
C GLU A 17 4.06 -19.11 -8.45
N LYS A 18 2.90 -18.72 -8.98
CA LYS A 18 2.70 -18.43 -10.40
C LYS A 18 3.42 -17.16 -10.87
N TYR A 19 3.42 -16.11 -10.06
CA TYR A 19 4.04 -14.82 -10.40
C TYR A 19 5.09 -14.37 -9.38
N PRO A 20 6.13 -15.18 -9.07
CA PRO A 20 7.00 -15.02 -7.90
C PRO A 20 7.67 -13.64 -7.82
N HIS A 21 7.85 -13.00 -8.98
CA HIS A 21 8.29 -11.62 -9.09
C HIS A 21 7.30 -10.81 -9.93
N VAL A 22 6.85 -9.67 -9.39
CA VAL A 22 6.05 -8.69 -10.12
C VAL A 22 6.94 -7.47 -10.39
N PRO A 23 7.22 -7.12 -11.66
CA PRO A 23 8.06 -5.97 -11.97
C PRO A 23 7.44 -4.67 -11.45
N LEU A 24 8.29 -3.74 -10.99
CA LEU A 24 7.85 -2.45 -10.48
C LEU A 24 7.00 -1.67 -11.51
N ALA A 25 7.30 -1.80 -12.80
CA ALA A 25 6.49 -1.18 -13.86
C ALA A 25 5.04 -1.66 -13.87
N ASN A 26 4.80 -2.95 -13.62
CA ASN A 26 3.45 -3.54 -13.52
C ASN A 26 2.74 -2.99 -12.28
N LEU A 27 3.43 -2.93 -11.12
CA LEU A 27 2.88 -2.35 -9.88
C LEU A 27 2.49 -0.88 -10.06
N ILE A 28 3.37 -0.07 -10.66
CA ILE A 28 3.11 1.35 -10.96
C ILE A 28 1.96 1.49 -11.95
N SER A 29 1.90 0.65 -12.98
CA SER A 29 0.80 0.67 -13.96
C SER A 29 -0.55 0.38 -13.30
N ALA A 30 -0.60 -0.66 -12.46
CA ALA A 30 -1.81 -1.01 -11.72
C ALA A 30 -2.25 0.11 -10.76
N ALA A 31 -1.29 0.68 -10.01
CA ALA A 31 -1.54 1.79 -9.11
C ALA A 31 -2.07 3.03 -9.84
N LEU A 32 -1.47 3.40 -10.99
CA LEU A 32 -1.92 4.51 -11.82
C LEU A 32 -3.31 4.28 -12.42
N PHE A 33 -3.61 3.05 -12.84
CA PHE A 33 -4.94 2.70 -13.35
C PHE A 33 -6.01 2.91 -12.29
N VAL A 34 -5.81 2.34 -11.09
CA VAL A 34 -6.76 2.46 -9.97
C VAL A 34 -6.85 3.90 -9.49
N ALA A 35 -5.73 4.61 -9.38
CA ALA A 35 -5.70 6.03 -9.04
C ALA A 35 -6.55 6.86 -10.00
N ASN A 36 -6.36 6.69 -11.32
CA ASN A 36 -7.15 7.40 -12.32
C ASN A 36 -8.65 7.04 -12.23
N LEU A 37 -8.99 5.77 -11.98
CA LEU A 37 -10.37 5.33 -11.79
C LEU A 37 -11.03 6.04 -10.58
N LEU A 38 -10.32 6.14 -9.46
CA LEU A 38 -10.78 6.84 -8.26
C LEU A 38 -10.88 8.35 -8.46
N GLU A 39 -9.92 8.96 -9.17
CA GLU A 39 -9.93 10.39 -9.50
C GLU A 39 -11.11 10.77 -10.38
N GLN A 40 -11.42 9.97 -11.40
CA GLN A 40 -12.58 10.18 -12.27
C GLN A 40 -13.90 10.07 -11.51
N ALA A 41 -13.96 9.20 -10.49
CA ALA A 41 -15.11 9.08 -9.60
C ALA A 41 -15.14 10.13 -8.47
N GLY A 42 -14.15 11.01 -8.38
CA GLY A 42 -14.04 12.00 -7.30
C GLY A 42 -13.80 11.39 -5.92
N ILE A 43 -13.23 10.19 -5.84
CA ILE A 43 -12.95 9.46 -4.60
C ILE A 43 -11.51 9.75 -4.16
N PRO A 44 -11.28 10.40 -3.00
CA PRO A 44 -9.94 10.54 -2.43
C PRO A 44 -9.30 9.18 -2.16
N TYR A 45 -8.02 9.07 -2.48
CA TYR A 45 -7.22 7.88 -2.27
C TYR A 45 -5.81 8.21 -1.76
N GLY A 46 -5.10 7.19 -1.29
CA GLY A 46 -3.67 7.24 -1.01
C GLY A 46 -3.06 5.85 -1.02
N LEU A 47 -1.98 5.68 -1.77
CA LEU A 47 -1.12 4.50 -1.69
C LEU A 47 -0.57 4.31 -0.28
N MET A 48 -0.45 3.05 0.12
CA MET A 48 0.16 2.65 1.37
C MET A 48 0.99 1.38 1.17
N GLY A 49 1.39 0.75 2.27
CA GLY A 49 2.07 -0.54 2.24
C GLY A 49 3.41 -0.52 1.50
N GLY A 50 3.76 -1.64 0.86
CA GLY A 50 5.10 -1.87 0.31
C GLY A 50 5.45 -0.99 -0.88
N LEU A 51 4.49 -0.78 -1.79
CA LEU A 51 4.74 0.04 -2.98
C LEU A 51 4.98 1.50 -2.61
N ALA A 52 4.21 2.06 -1.67
CA ALA A 52 4.43 3.42 -1.19
C ALA A 52 5.85 3.60 -0.64
N VAL A 53 6.31 2.66 0.19
CA VAL A 53 7.67 2.69 0.77
C VAL A 53 8.74 2.51 -0.31
N SER A 54 8.50 1.69 -1.34
CA SER A 54 9.40 1.50 -2.49
C SER A 54 9.53 2.78 -3.32
N LEU A 55 8.41 3.47 -3.58
CA LEU A 55 8.41 4.77 -4.26
C LEU A 55 9.06 5.89 -3.42
N MET A 56 9.19 5.67 -2.11
CA MET A 56 9.97 6.48 -1.18
C MET A 56 11.43 6.00 -1.05
N GLY A 57 11.94 5.27 -2.05
CA GLY A 57 13.36 4.91 -2.19
C GLY A 57 13.78 3.61 -1.52
N SER A 58 12.85 2.81 -0.98
CA SER A 58 13.20 1.48 -0.47
C SER A 58 13.51 0.53 -1.63
N ASN A 59 14.48 -0.36 -1.44
CA ASN A 59 14.87 -1.39 -2.39
C ASN A 59 14.17 -2.75 -2.14
N ARG A 60 13.28 -2.82 -1.15
CA ARG A 60 12.52 -4.04 -0.85
C ARG A 60 11.53 -4.34 -1.98
N ALA A 61 11.53 -5.57 -2.47
CA ALA A 61 10.49 -6.01 -3.40
C ALA A 61 9.12 -6.10 -2.72
N THR A 62 8.08 -5.67 -3.42
CA THR A 62 6.67 -5.89 -3.09
C THR A 62 5.99 -6.51 -4.30
N ARG A 63 4.80 -7.09 -4.12
CA ARG A 63 4.12 -7.85 -5.18
C ARG A 63 2.69 -7.38 -5.44
N ASP A 64 2.22 -6.51 -4.58
CA ASP A 64 0.87 -6.02 -4.41
C ASP A 64 0.89 -4.50 -4.30
N VAL A 65 -0.30 -3.92 -4.45
CA VAL A 65 -0.56 -2.50 -4.28
C VAL A 65 -1.59 -2.32 -3.18
N ASP A 66 -1.23 -1.68 -2.08
CA ASP A 66 -2.19 -1.28 -1.07
C ASP A 66 -2.65 0.15 -1.34
N MET A 67 -3.95 0.38 -1.43
CA MET A 67 -4.52 1.71 -1.66
C MET A 67 -5.71 1.97 -0.74
N ALA A 68 -5.56 2.98 0.12
CA ALA A 68 -6.68 3.46 0.92
C ALA A 68 -7.59 4.35 0.05
N PHE A 69 -8.90 4.28 0.27
CA PHE A 69 -9.89 5.13 -0.39
C PHE A 69 -10.94 5.66 0.60
N GLN A 70 -11.56 6.79 0.27
CA GLN A 70 -12.59 7.42 1.09
C GLN A 70 -13.82 7.77 0.24
N ALA A 71 -14.74 6.81 0.09
CA ALA A 71 -16.00 7.01 -0.65
C ALA A 71 -17.19 7.20 0.32
N PRO A 72 -18.15 8.11 0.04
CA PRO A 72 -19.33 8.32 0.89
C PRO A 72 -20.16 7.04 1.13
N GLY A 73 -20.43 6.27 0.07
CA GLY A 73 -21.10 4.96 0.15
C GLY A 73 -20.14 3.79 0.37
N LYS A 74 -18.89 4.07 0.77
CA LYS A 74 -17.91 3.06 1.20
C LYS A 74 -17.71 1.97 0.14
N MET A 75 -17.73 0.70 0.55
CA MET A 75 -17.59 -0.46 -0.34
C MET A 75 -18.66 -0.55 -1.42
N ARG A 76 -19.87 -0.02 -1.21
CA ARG A 76 -20.93 -0.09 -2.22
C ARG A 76 -20.56 0.74 -3.44
N ASP A 77 -20.08 1.96 -3.22
CA ASP A 77 -19.65 2.84 -4.30
C ASP A 77 -18.38 2.29 -4.97
N MET A 78 -17.47 1.69 -4.18
CA MET A 78 -16.29 1.01 -4.71
C MET A 78 -16.66 -0.16 -5.62
N TRP A 79 -17.62 -1.00 -5.21
CA TRP A 79 -18.08 -2.12 -6.00
C TRP A 79 -18.65 -1.67 -7.34
N ALA A 80 -19.54 -0.67 -7.33
CA ALA A 80 -20.15 -0.14 -8.55
C ALA A 80 -19.11 0.38 -9.54
N LEU A 81 -18.03 1.00 -9.02
CA LEU A 81 -16.92 1.49 -9.82
C LEU A 81 -16.10 0.34 -10.44
N VAL A 82 -15.70 -0.65 -9.64
CA VAL A 82 -14.84 -1.74 -10.15
C VAL A 82 -15.59 -2.73 -11.05
N GLU A 83 -16.88 -2.95 -10.84
CA GLU A 83 -17.72 -3.88 -11.63
C GLU A 83 -17.83 -3.43 -13.10
N ALA A 84 -17.78 -2.13 -13.35
CA ALA A 84 -17.82 -1.56 -14.70
C ALA A 84 -16.53 -1.83 -15.51
N GLU A 85 -15.39 -2.02 -14.84
CA GLU A 85 -14.06 -1.97 -15.46
C GLU A 85 -13.59 -3.31 -16.03
N SER A 86 -13.49 -3.39 -17.36
CA SER A 86 -13.06 -4.63 -18.06
C SER A 86 -11.62 -5.05 -17.82
N ARG A 87 -10.78 -4.13 -17.33
CA ARG A 87 -9.38 -4.40 -16.97
C ARG A 87 -9.26 -5.12 -15.61
N LEU A 88 -10.33 -5.18 -14.83
CA LEU A 88 -10.33 -5.73 -13.49
C LEU A 88 -10.78 -7.20 -13.43
N ILE A 89 -10.21 -7.91 -12.48
CA ILE A 89 -10.71 -9.18 -11.95
C ILE A 89 -11.11 -8.92 -10.50
N ILE A 90 -12.38 -9.10 -10.17
CA ILE A 90 -12.94 -8.78 -8.85
C ILE A 90 -13.49 -10.04 -8.17
N PRO A 91 -13.74 -10.06 -6.85
CA PRO A 91 -14.36 -11.21 -6.20
C PRO A 91 -15.74 -11.47 -6.80
N ASN A 92 -16.21 -12.72 -6.82
CA ASN A 92 -17.57 -13.07 -7.23
C ASN A 92 -18.65 -12.74 -6.19
N THR A 93 -18.26 -12.20 -5.03
CA THR A 93 -19.14 -11.91 -3.89
C THR A 93 -19.12 -10.45 -3.48
N LYS A 94 -20.31 -9.92 -3.16
CA LYS A 94 -20.51 -8.58 -2.59
C LYS A 94 -20.42 -8.56 -1.06
N LEU A 95 -20.05 -9.67 -0.42
CA LEU A 95 -19.71 -9.71 1.00
C LEU A 95 -18.36 -9.03 1.22
N LEU A 96 -18.40 -7.71 1.23
CA LEU A 96 -17.21 -6.88 1.26
C LEU A 96 -16.87 -6.56 2.71
N SER A 97 -15.64 -6.91 3.10
CA SER A 97 -15.03 -6.38 4.32
C SER A 97 -14.65 -4.91 4.11
N ASN A 98 -13.91 -4.30 5.04
CA ASN A 98 -13.32 -2.98 4.82
C ASN A 98 -12.12 -3.01 3.85
N ILE A 99 -11.87 -4.16 3.23
CA ILE A 99 -10.84 -4.42 2.23
C ILE A 99 -11.49 -5.20 1.08
N MET A 100 -11.26 -4.73 -0.14
CA MET A 100 -11.60 -5.42 -1.37
C MET A 100 -10.32 -5.71 -2.15
N LYS A 101 -10.01 -6.99 -2.32
CA LYS A 101 -8.90 -7.45 -3.16
C LYS A 101 -9.37 -7.54 -4.60
N ILE A 102 -8.68 -6.87 -5.50
CA ILE A 102 -8.92 -6.92 -6.95
C ILE A 102 -7.61 -7.25 -7.67
N PHE A 103 -7.70 -7.68 -8.92
CA PHE A 103 -6.53 -7.80 -9.79
C PHE A 103 -6.67 -6.86 -10.98
N VAL A 104 -5.62 -6.08 -11.23
CA VAL A 104 -5.51 -5.23 -12.42
C VAL A 104 -4.70 -5.98 -13.46
N ARG A 105 -5.29 -6.20 -14.64
CA ARG A 105 -4.55 -6.77 -15.77
C ARG A 105 -3.53 -5.75 -16.29
N THR A 106 -2.25 -6.11 -16.26
CA THR A 106 -1.15 -5.28 -16.80
C THR A 106 -0.41 -6.04 -17.88
N GLY A 107 0.34 -5.34 -18.76
CA GLY A 107 1.06 -5.91 -19.89
C GLY A 107 0.48 -5.55 -21.26
N PRO A 108 1.01 -6.17 -22.33
CA PRO A 108 0.61 -5.85 -23.70
C PRO A 108 -0.90 -5.96 -23.90
N GLY A 109 -1.49 -4.91 -24.51
CA GLY A 109 -2.94 -4.76 -24.69
C GLY A 109 -3.64 -3.92 -23.61
N TYR A 110 -2.97 -3.66 -22.48
CA TYR A 110 -3.50 -2.78 -21.42
C TYR A 110 -2.61 -1.57 -21.14
N ASP A 111 -1.30 -1.74 -21.19
CA ASP A 111 -0.31 -0.72 -20.87
C ASP A 111 1.06 -1.02 -21.53
N ASP A 112 2.08 -0.23 -21.18
CA ASP A 112 3.44 -0.39 -21.70
C ASP A 112 4.27 -1.44 -20.93
N CYS A 113 3.69 -2.25 -20.05
CA CYS A 113 4.44 -3.28 -19.33
C CYS A 113 4.84 -4.41 -20.31
N ARG A 114 6.03 -4.98 -20.11
CA ARG A 114 6.55 -6.03 -21.01
C ARG A 114 5.86 -7.38 -20.84
N SER A 115 5.40 -7.67 -19.63
CA SER A 115 4.84 -8.97 -19.26
C SER A 115 3.38 -8.81 -18.85
N GLY A 116 2.53 -9.70 -19.36
CA GLY A 116 1.14 -9.83 -18.96
C GLY A 116 1.04 -10.40 -17.54
N ILE A 117 0.72 -9.59 -16.54
CA ILE A 117 0.62 -10.02 -15.13
C ILE A 117 -0.63 -9.39 -14.50
N PRO A 118 -1.53 -10.18 -13.87
CA PRO A 118 -2.54 -9.62 -12.98
C PRO A 118 -1.88 -9.15 -11.69
N VAL A 119 -1.94 -7.85 -11.44
CA VAL A 119 -1.39 -7.25 -10.22
C VAL A 119 -2.47 -7.19 -9.15
N GLU A 120 -2.19 -7.76 -8.00
CA GLU A 120 -3.07 -7.67 -6.83
C GLU A 120 -3.10 -6.25 -6.27
N VAL A 121 -4.30 -5.74 -6.01
CA VAL A 121 -4.54 -4.45 -5.40
C VAL A 121 -5.53 -4.62 -4.25
N ASP A 122 -5.11 -4.22 -3.06
CA ASP A 122 -5.96 -4.13 -1.88
C ASP A 122 -6.54 -2.73 -1.75
N LEU A 123 -7.84 -2.62 -2.02
CA LEU A 123 -8.63 -1.41 -1.83
C LEU A 123 -9.14 -1.37 -0.39
N ILE A 124 -8.62 -0.45 0.41
CA ILE A 124 -8.83 -0.40 1.86
C ILE A 124 -9.69 0.83 2.20
N GLU A 125 -10.80 0.64 2.93
CA GLU A 125 -11.60 1.77 3.42
C GLU A 125 -10.76 2.64 4.37
N SER A 126 -10.83 3.95 4.20
CA SER A 126 -10.15 4.92 5.06
C SER A 126 -10.46 4.69 6.54
N GLY A 127 -9.44 4.66 7.39
CA GLY A 127 -9.54 4.37 8.81
C GLY A 127 -9.27 2.92 9.19
N TYR A 128 -9.05 2.03 8.22
CA TYR A 128 -8.65 0.63 8.43
C TYR A 128 -7.18 0.39 8.05
N GLN A 129 -6.57 -0.67 8.60
CA GLN A 129 -5.17 -1.07 8.35
C GLN A 129 -4.14 0.06 8.54
N GLY A 130 -4.40 1.01 9.44
CA GLY A 130 -3.50 2.13 9.70
C GLY A 130 -3.65 3.33 8.75
N SER A 131 -4.57 3.27 7.77
CA SER A 131 -4.92 4.42 6.94
C SER A 131 -5.63 5.52 7.75
N PRO A 132 -5.47 6.81 7.39
CA PRO A 132 -6.22 7.90 8.02
C PRO A 132 -7.70 7.84 7.65
N ARG A 133 -8.57 8.32 8.53
CA ARG A 133 -10.01 8.51 8.23
C ARG A 133 -10.27 9.65 7.22
N ALA A 134 -9.39 10.65 7.18
CA ALA A 134 -9.49 11.80 6.29
C ALA A 134 -8.31 11.78 5.30
N LEU A 135 -8.46 11.10 4.17
CA LEU A 135 -7.38 10.93 3.19
C LEU A 135 -7.00 12.25 2.52
N PHE A 136 -7.96 13.13 2.24
CA PHE A 136 -7.70 14.35 1.48
C PHE A 136 -6.62 15.24 2.11
N THR A 137 -6.60 15.33 3.44
CA THR A 137 -5.65 16.13 4.23
C THR A 137 -4.48 15.33 4.80
N ASN A 138 -4.47 14.00 4.62
CA ASN A 138 -3.44 13.10 5.14
C ASN A 138 -2.84 12.26 4.01
N ARG A 139 -2.52 12.93 2.91
CA ARG A 139 -1.83 12.36 1.76
C ARG A 139 -0.76 13.31 1.22
N ARG A 140 0.31 12.74 0.69
CA ARG A 140 1.39 13.43 0.00
C ARG A 140 1.49 12.98 -1.46
N LEU A 141 2.00 13.87 -2.30
CA LEU A 141 2.25 13.55 -3.70
C LEU A 141 3.61 12.83 -3.82
N LEU A 142 3.63 11.69 -4.48
CA LEU A 142 4.84 10.99 -4.89
C LEU A 142 5.02 11.11 -6.40
N SER A 143 6.24 11.41 -6.84
CA SER A 143 6.60 11.34 -8.26
C SER A 143 6.97 9.89 -8.59
N VAL A 144 6.34 9.33 -9.61
CA VAL A 144 6.59 7.97 -10.08
C VAL A 144 7.19 7.98 -11.48
N PRO A 145 8.32 7.30 -11.69
CA PRO A 145 8.91 7.21 -13.02
C PRO A 145 8.04 6.31 -13.91
N THR A 146 7.68 6.79 -15.09
CA THR A 146 7.04 5.99 -16.13
C THR A 146 7.76 6.17 -17.45
N LYS A 147 7.51 5.28 -18.42
CA LYS A 147 8.12 5.36 -19.75
C LYS A 147 7.76 6.64 -20.51
N THR A 148 6.57 7.19 -20.25
CA THR A 148 6.08 8.42 -20.88
C THR A 148 6.45 9.68 -20.10
N GLY A 149 7.29 9.53 -19.06
CA GLY A 149 7.73 10.61 -18.18
C GLY A 149 7.27 10.45 -16.74
N PRO A 150 7.67 11.35 -15.83
CA PRO A 150 7.21 11.34 -14.45
C PRO A 150 5.70 11.52 -14.38
N LYS A 151 5.02 10.66 -13.62
CA LYS A 151 3.62 10.84 -13.21
C LYS A 151 3.56 11.06 -11.70
N THR A 152 2.36 11.31 -11.19
CA THR A 152 2.16 11.53 -9.76
C THR A 152 1.10 10.58 -9.21
N LEU A 153 1.31 10.15 -7.98
CA LEU A 153 0.35 9.37 -7.20
C LEU A 153 0.25 9.97 -5.80
N TYR A 154 -0.94 9.93 -5.21
CA TYR A 154 -1.06 10.21 -3.78
C TYR A 154 -0.65 8.97 -2.98
N ALA A 155 0.19 9.15 -1.97
CA ALA A 155 0.44 8.20 -0.90
C ALA A 155 -0.08 8.77 0.42
N ILE A 156 -0.42 7.93 1.39
CA ILE A 156 -0.77 8.41 2.73
C ILE A 156 0.43 9.11 3.38
N GLU A 157 0.16 10.06 4.28
CA GLU A 157 1.23 10.79 4.98
C GLU A 157 2.17 9.86 5.75
N LEU A 158 3.42 10.30 5.90
CA LEU A 158 4.51 9.50 6.48
C LEU A 158 4.16 8.97 7.88
N PHE A 159 3.48 9.79 8.70
CA PHE A 159 3.01 9.38 10.02
C PHE A 159 2.16 8.10 9.96
N TYR A 160 1.19 8.04 9.04
CA TYR A 160 0.29 6.89 8.92
C TYR A 160 1.00 5.68 8.33
N LEU A 161 1.88 5.90 7.35
CA LEU A 161 2.68 4.83 6.75
C LEU A 161 3.60 4.18 7.79
N LEU A 162 4.35 4.98 8.56
CA LEU A 162 5.24 4.48 9.60
C LEU A 162 4.44 3.81 10.74
N ARG A 163 3.37 4.45 11.22
CA ARG A 163 2.52 3.89 12.27
C ARG A 163 1.94 2.53 11.87
N GLY A 164 1.42 2.41 10.65
CA GLY A 164 0.89 1.15 10.13
C GLY A 164 1.96 0.06 10.07
N LYS A 165 3.17 0.40 9.61
CA LYS A 165 4.30 -0.53 9.54
C LYS A 165 4.81 -0.97 10.92
N MET A 166 4.89 -0.05 11.88
CA MET A 166 5.27 -0.39 13.25
C MET A 166 4.22 -1.29 13.93
N ALA A 167 2.92 -0.99 13.74
CA ALA A 167 1.85 -1.83 14.27
C ALA A 167 1.84 -3.23 13.65
N ALA A 168 2.05 -3.34 12.33
CA ALA A 168 2.19 -4.62 11.65
C ALA A 168 3.44 -5.37 12.12
N PHE A 169 4.57 -4.70 12.29
CA PHE A 169 5.76 -5.33 12.85
C PHE A 169 5.53 -5.85 14.27
N ALA A 170 4.90 -5.07 15.15
CA ALA A 170 4.62 -5.46 16.52
C ALA A 170 3.66 -6.67 16.61
N SER A 171 2.70 -6.79 15.69
CA SER A 171 1.70 -7.86 15.74
C SER A 171 2.16 -9.19 15.14
N ARG A 172 2.98 -9.17 14.08
CA ARG A 172 3.37 -10.38 13.33
C ARG A 172 4.88 -10.60 13.19
N ALA A 173 5.72 -9.74 13.78
CA ALA A 173 7.19 -9.82 13.72
C ALA A 173 7.76 -9.99 12.29
N SER A 174 7.09 -9.39 11.30
CA SER A 174 7.43 -9.55 9.88
C SER A 174 8.76 -8.84 9.55
N PRO A 175 9.76 -9.54 8.97
CA PRO A 175 11.01 -8.93 8.54
C PRO A 175 10.82 -7.81 7.51
N HIS A 176 9.79 -7.92 6.66
CA HIS A 176 9.47 -6.88 5.67
C HIS A 176 9.00 -5.58 6.33
N ASP A 177 8.19 -5.68 7.38
CA ASP A 177 7.71 -4.50 8.11
C ASP A 177 8.86 -3.87 8.90
N LEU A 178 9.75 -4.68 9.50
CA LEU A 178 10.96 -4.17 10.14
C LEU A 178 11.85 -3.40 9.17
N HIS A 179 12.08 -3.96 7.97
CA HIS A 179 12.88 -3.31 6.93
C HIS A 179 12.25 -1.97 6.50
N ASP A 180 10.94 -1.94 6.28
CA ASP A 180 10.21 -0.72 5.92
C ASP A 180 10.30 0.33 7.04
N VAL A 181 10.15 -0.06 8.31
CA VAL A 181 10.32 0.85 9.47
C VAL A 181 11.74 1.42 9.50
N GLN A 182 12.77 0.57 9.39
CA GLN A 182 14.17 1.02 9.38
C GLN A 182 14.45 1.98 8.21
N HIS A 183 13.92 1.68 7.02
CA HIS A 183 14.06 2.55 5.85
C HIS A 183 13.45 3.92 6.10
N LEU A 184 12.20 3.97 6.57
CA LEU A 184 11.49 5.23 6.82
C LEU A 184 12.18 6.05 7.91
N LEU A 185 12.62 5.43 9.00
CA LEU A 185 13.33 6.12 10.09
C LEU A 185 14.68 6.68 9.65
N ARG A 186 15.45 5.93 8.85
CA ARG A 186 16.79 6.37 8.38
C ARG A 186 16.70 7.51 7.37
N ASN A 187 15.77 7.43 6.42
CA ASN A 187 15.69 8.38 5.31
C ASN A 187 14.81 9.59 5.62
N TYR A 188 13.82 9.44 6.51
CA TYR A 188 12.86 10.49 6.85
C TYR A 188 12.88 10.86 8.34
N GLY A 189 13.95 10.53 9.05
CA GLY A 189 14.06 10.72 10.50
C GLY A 189 13.77 12.15 10.97
N ALA A 190 14.16 13.18 10.20
CA ALA A 190 13.85 14.57 10.53
C ALA A 190 12.34 14.85 10.55
N GLU A 191 11.59 14.36 9.55
CA GLU A 191 10.13 14.48 9.49
C GLU A 191 9.48 13.65 10.62
N VAL A 192 9.99 12.44 10.86
CA VAL A 192 9.51 11.54 11.92
C VAL A 192 9.65 12.15 13.31
N ARG A 193 10.77 12.85 13.61
CA ARG A 193 10.95 13.55 14.89
C ARG A 193 9.79 14.51 15.20
N GLY A 194 9.19 15.11 14.17
CA GLY A 194 8.04 16.00 14.32
C GLY A 194 6.76 15.33 14.84
N PHE A 195 6.68 14.00 14.81
CA PHE A 195 5.49 13.26 15.28
C PHE A 195 5.84 12.01 16.11
N VAL A 196 7.08 11.83 16.53
CA VAL A 196 7.55 10.62 17.23
C VAL A 196 6.74 10.31 18.49
N GLN A 197 6.34 11.36 19.23
CA GLN A 197 5.52 11.27 20.44
C GLN A 197 4.08 10.78 20.21
N ARG A 198 3.64 10.74 18.94
CA ARG A 198 2.31 10.26 18.54
C ARG A 198 2.32 8.79 18.11
N LEU A 199 3.50 8.15 18.06
CA LEU A 199 3.63 6.73 17.74
C LEU A 199 3.21 5.88 18.95
N ASP A 200 2.72 4.68 18.66
CA ASP A 200 2.28 3.73 19.69
C ASP A 200 3.47 3.29 20.56
N PRO A 201 3.40 3.51 21.88
CA PRO A 201 4.46 3.10 22.80
C PRO A 201 4.85 1.62 22.71
N ASP A 202 3.90 0.73 22.50
CA ASP A 202 4.16 -0.71 22.47
C ASP A 202 4.83 -1.10 21.16
N ALA A 203 4.41 -0.49 20.06
CA ALA A 203 5.05 -0.70 18.75
C ALA A 203 6.48 -0.16 18.70
N VAL A 204 6.74 0.97 19.38
CA VAL A 204 8.11 1.50 19.56
C VAL A 204 8.94 0.53 20.41
N GLY A 205 8.38 -0.02 21.49
CA GLY A 205 9.04 -1.02 22.32
C GLY A 205 9.46 -2.25 21.52
N ALA A 206 8.51 -2.83 20.78
CA ALA A 206 8.75 -3.98 19.92
C ALA A 206 9.88 -3.72 18.91
N PHE A 207 9.91 -2.53 18.29
CA PHE A 207 11.01 -2.14 17.39
C PHE A 207 12.36 -2.07 18.11
N LEU A 208 12.42 -1.42 19.29
CA LEU A 208 13.66 -1.27 20.05
C LEU A 208 14.22 -2.60 20.56
N ASP A 209 13.35 -3.57 20.89
CA ASP A 209 13.76 -4.87 21.41
C ASP A 209 14.50 -5.73 20.38
N VAL A 210 14.26 -5.51 19.08
CA VAL A 210 14.97 -6.21 18.01
C VAL A 210 16.18 -5.44 17.47
N MET A 211 16.43 -4.22 17.94
CA MET A 211 17.60 -3.45 17.54
C MET A 211 18.88 -4.02 18.18
N ALA A 212 19.96 -4.06 17.39
CA ALA A 212 21.26 -4.45 17.90
C ALA A 212 21.66 -3.55 19.09
N PRO A 213 22.34 -4.08 20.13
CA PRO A 213 22.72 -3.30 21.31
C PRO A 213 23.44 -1.98 20.99
N ALA A 214 24.31 -2.00 19.97
CA ALA A 214 25.05 -0.82 19.52
C ALA A 214 24.16 0.29 18.93
N SER A 215 22.98 -0.03 18.40
CA SER A 215 22.03 0.94 17.82
C SER A 215 20.86 1.25 18.76
N ARG A 216 20.64 0.44 19.80
CA ARG A 216 19.51 0.57 20.72
C ARG A 216 19.51 1.92 21.45
N GLY A 217 20.68 2.39 21.90
CA GLY A 217 20.81 3.70 22.57
C GLY A 217 20.41 4.87 21.68
N TYR A 218 20.92 4.90 20.44
CA TYR A 218 20.56 5.92 19.45
C TYR A 218 19.06 5.94 19.17
N TRP A 219 18.46 4.76 18.94
CA TRP A 219 17.02 4.69 18.69
C TRP A 219 16.19 5.01 19.94
N GLY A 220 16.65 4.62 21.13
CA GLY A 220 16.04 5.02 22.40
C GLY A 220 15.93 6.55 22.50
N GLU A 221 17.07 7.24 22.35
CA GLU A 221 17.11 8.70 22.33
C GLU A 221 16.22 9.30 21.23
N PHE A 222 16.26 8.75 20.01
CA PHE A 222 15.41 9.17 18.90
C PHE A 222 13.91 9.13 19.24
N PHE A 223 13.47 8.09 19.96
CA PHE A 223 12.09 7.92 20.41
C PHE A 223 11.80 8.56 21.77
N GLY A 224 12.80 9.12 22.47
CA GLY A 224 12.66 9.67 23.82
C GLY A 224 12.47 8.61 24.89
N ARG A 225 13.21 7.49 24.80
CA ARG A 225 13.18 6.35 25.73
C ARG A 225 14.55 6.01 26.30
#